data_AF-A0A7V3AH14-F1
#
_entry.id   AF-A0A7V3AH14-F1
#
_cell.length_a   1.000
_cell.length_b   1.000
_cell.length_c   1.000
_cell.angle_alpha   90.00
_cell.angle_beta   90.00
_cell.angle_gamma   90.00
#
_symmetry.space_group_name_H-M   'P 1'
#
loop_
_entity.id
_entity.type
_entity.pdbx_description
1 polymer ?
#
loop_
_entity_poly.entity_id
_entity_poly.type
_entity_poly.pdbx_seq_one_letter_code
_entity_poly.pdbx_strand_id
1 'polypeptide(L)'
;MIATAADRQMGHLRTFQSGEHSALSQRLLNEVAAAKVCLLSPAKKAAYDAQLRRQLVPAEDSKPAPADSSPWAQPVVVQDATPASSQWVAESALPAARTRHAARKRQTSLGPMIAVAIGGGLLLVGVLAWNAPRQADKAPGRVAVAEKQGEQTIVRPGNLPARTAPNAPPSPPEDPRAEPATLSQPIAPDPPERSADAEPAAPFTRPIFEKPTEAVEKSAVPSFDFSGDKPPDKPAEPPKPKKRLPAPDEAAQQRIAAQIGGIYNPARAKTAAEKSKLAYQLLQAAKGAKNQDERYVLLRQGRELAGQAGELALALQAIEMAAEFDIDPLEEKTATLLAFAEKAQSADQIRALYGGSQQVIGQALAEARYKAASDLAGAVCRACQRAHGKEFRKKALDQREWVTEFCQRQEQRQEAEARLKTDPNDAGAHLMLGCCYCLEDDWKNALPHFAKGSDGELRQLAERELAPPTEPSAQIALADAWWALAQARQGEQRDSWLLRAGYWYDRARAKLSSGLERLKAEKRLEELVEVRQRRAADRRQFPSGKGSAEDLWNDIFEE
;
A
#
# COMPACT_ATOMS: atom_id res chain seq x y z
N MET A 1 -26.54 0.20 -15.45
CA MET A 1 -25.33 0.28 -14.58
C MET A 1 -25.66 0.03 -13.11
N ILE A 2 -26.56 0.79 -12.47
CA ILE A 2 -26.91 0.59 -11.04
C ILE A 2 -27.52 -0.80 -10.74
N ALA A 3 -28.46 -1.27 -11.57
CA ALA A 3 -29.06 -2.60 -11.40
C ALA A 3 -28.00 -3.72 -11.42
N THR A 4 -27.12 -3.70 -12.42
CA THR A 4 -26.03 -4.67 -12.60
C THR A 4 -25.02 -4.64 -11.45
N ALA A 5 -24.72 -3.47 -10.89
CA ALA A 5 -23.85 -3.34 -9.72
C ALA A 5 -24.51 -3.92 -8.45
N ALA A 6 -25.79 -3.62 -8.23
CA ALA A 6 -26.54 -4.18 -7.11
C ALA A 6 -26.67 -5.71 -7.20
N ASP A 7 -26.89 -6.25 -8.40
CA ASP A 7 -26.99 -7.70 -8.63
C ASP A 7 -25.68 -8.44 -8.35
N ARG A 8 -24.52 -7.84 -8.68
CA ARG A 8 -23.21 -8.39 -8.32
C ARG A 8 -22.99 -8.44 -6.81
N GLN A 9 -23.34 -7.36 -6.10
CA GLN A 9 -23.17 -7.30 -4.64
C GLN A 9 -24.13 -8.25 -3.91
N MET A 10 -25.39 -8.35 -4.35
CA MET A 10 -26.33 -9.34 -3.80
C MET A 10 -25.89 -10.77 -4.09
N GLY A 11 -25.28 -11.03 -5.25
CA GLY A 11 -24.69 -12.34 -5.57
C GLY A 11 -23.57 -12.74 -4.61
N HIS A 12 -22.69 -11.79 -4.26
CA HIS A 12 -21.64 -12.01 -3.27
C HIS A 12 -22.21 -12.20 -1.86
N LEU A 13 -23.18 -11.40 -1.43
CA LEU A 13 -23.79 -11.55 -0.10
C LEU A 13 -24.48 -12.91 0.08
N ARG A 14 -25.10 -13.45 -0.98
CA ARG A 14 -25.71 -14.79 -0.95
C ARG A 14 -24.72 -15.93 -0.69
N THR A 15 -23.43 -15.77 -0.99
CA THR A 15 -22.44 -16.82 -0.68
C THR A 15 -22.20 -16.99 0.82
N PHE A 16 -22.62 -16.02 1.64
CA PHE A 16 -22.49 -16.03 3.10
C PHE A 16 -23.80 -16.34 3.83
N GLN A 17 -24.88 -16.66 3.09
CA GLN A 17 -26.22 -16.82 3.65
C GLN A 17 -26.39 -18.09 4.51
N SER A 18 -25.51 -19.08 4.33
CA SER A 18 -25.50 -20.36 5.08
C SER A 18 -24.32 -20.51 6.05
N GLY A 19 -23.51 -19.47 6.23
CA GLY A 19 -22.33 -19.48 7.10
C GLY A 19 -22.54 -18.82 8.48
N GLU A 20 -21.46 -18.71 9.26
CA GLU A 20 -21.43 -18.06 10.58
C GLU A 20 -22.00 -16.63 10.58
N HIS A 21 -21.84 -15.91 9.46
CA HIS A 21 -22.35 -14.54 9.28
C HIS A 21 -23.70 -14.46 8.58
N SER A 22 -24.48 -15.55 8.56
CA SER A 22 -25.80 -15.61 7.88
C SER A 22 -26.74 -14.46 8.28
N ALA A 23 -26.81 -14.12 9.57
CA ALA A 23 -27.65 -13.02 10.07
C ALA A 23 -27.22 -11.65 9.51
N LEU A 24 -25.91 -11.40 9.44
CA LEU A 24 -25.35 -10.13 8.92
C LEU A 24 -25.47 -10.07 7.39
N SER A 25 -25.21 -11.18 6.70
CA SER A 25 -25.45 -11.33 5.26
C SER A 25 -26.90 -11.04 4.89
N GLN A 26 -27.86 -11.60 5.64
CA GLN A 26 -29.29 -11.39 5.38
C GLN A 26 -29.68 -9.92 5.56
N ARG A 27 -29.13 -9.22 6.56
CA ARG A 27 -29.37 -7.79 6.78
C ARG A 27 -28.84 -6.96 5.63
N LEU A 28 -27.59 -7.16 5.23
CA LEU A 28 -26.98 -6.42 4.11
C LEU A 28 -27.70 -6.70 2.79
N LEU A 29 -28.16 -7.92 2.57
CA LEU A 29 -28.90 -8.29 1.37
C LEU A 29 -30.23 -7.52 1.30
N ASN A 30 -30.93 -7.36 2.43
CA ASN A 30 -32.15 -6.56 2.51
C ASN A 30 -31.87 -5.06 2.28
N GLU A 31 -30.78 -4.52 2.83
CA GLU A 31 -30.39 -3.11 2.65
C GLU A 31 -30.01 -2.80 1.20
N VAL A 32 -29.22 -3.66 0.56
CA VAL A 32 -28.84 -3.52 -0.86
C VAL A 32 -30.06 -3.68 -1.77
N ALA A 33 -30.98 -4.60 -1.45
CA ALA A 33 -32.24 -4.75 -2.18
C ALA A 33 -33.13 -3.49 -2.06
N ALA A 34 -33.25 -2.91 -0.86
CA ALA A 34 -33.99 -1.68 -0.63
C ALA A 34 -33.37 -0.48 -1.38
N ALA A 35 -32.04 -0.36 -1.35
CA ALA A 35 -31.32 0.67 -2.10
C ALA A 35 -31.50 0.51 -3.61
N LYS A 36 -31.45 -0.73 -4.13
CA LYS A 36 -31.72 -1.03 -5.54
C LYS A 36 -33.13 -0.56 -5.95
N VAL A 37 -34.15 -0.86 -5.15
CA VAL A 37 -35.54 -0.44 -5.43
C VAL A 37 -35.68 1.09 -5.37
N CYS A 38 -35.02 1.75 -4.41
CA CYS A 38 -35.05 3.21 -4.30
C CYS A 38 -34.39 3.89 -5.51
N LEU A 39 -33.20 3.44 -5.90
CA LEU A 39 -32.39 4.09 -6.93
C LEU A 39 -32.82 3.77 -8.36
N LEU A 40 -33.53 2.65 -8.59
CA LEU A 40 -34.07 2.30 -9.91
C LEU A 40 -35.42 2.95 -10.20
N SER A 41 -36.14 3.42 -9.18
CA SER A 41 -37.38 4.18 -9.36
C SER A 41 -37.07 5.68 -9.46
N PRO A 42 -37.36 6.35 -10.60
CA PRO A 42 -37.06 7.77 -10.78
C PRO A 42 -37.69 8.67 -9.71
N ALA A 43 -38.93 8.37 -9.30
CA ALA A 43 -39.65 9.15 -8.28
C ALA A 43 -39.05 8.98 -6.88
N LYS A 44 -38.73 7.74 -6.46
CA LYS A 44 -38.13 7.46 -5.15
C LYS A 44 -36.71 8.01 -5.05
N LYS A 45 -35.93 7.88 -6.13
CA LYS A 45 -34.61 8.49 -6.24
C LYS A 45 -34.69 10.01 -6.12
N ALA A 46 -35.61 10.67 -6.81
CA ALA A 46 -35.75 12.13 -6.73
C ALA A 46 -36.10 12.61 -5.31
N ALA A 47 -36.97 11.89 -4.60
CA ALA A 47 -37.29 12.19 -3.20
C ALA A 47 -36.08 11.99 -2.27
N TYR A 48 -35.34 10.89 -2.46
CA TYR A 48 -34.11 10.60 -1.71
C TYR A 48 -33.02 11.65 -1.96
N ASP A 49 -32.78 12.02 -3.23
CA ASP A 49 -31.80 13.04 -3.60
C ASP A 49 -32.19 14.42 -3.05
N ALA A 50 -33.49 14.73 -2.98
CA ALA A 50 -33.99 15.96 -2.36
C ALA A 50 -33.79 15.97 -0.84
N GLN A 51 -34.02 14.84 -0.17
CA GLN A 51 -33.72 14.69 1.26
C GLN A 51 -32.22 14.83 1.54
N LEU A 52 -31.39 14.18 0.73
CA LEU A 52 -29.94 14.24 0.84
C LEU A 52 -29.43 15.68 0.64
N ARG A 53 -29.98 16.41 -0.33
CA ARG A 53 -29.67 17.84 -0.51
C ARG A 53 -30.07 18.69 0.69
N ARG A 54 -31.22 18.43 1.32
CA ARG A 54 -31.63 19.14 2.54
C ARG A 54 -30.73 18.83 3.75
N GLN A 55 -30.15 17.64 3.80
CA GLN A 55 -29.19 17.25 4.84
C GLN A 55 -27.78 17.82 4.59
N LEU A 56 -27.43 18.10 3.33
CA LEU A 56 -26.12 18.60 2.91
C LEU A 56 -26.03 20.13 2.81
N VAL A 57 -27.15 20.85 2.83
CA VAL A 57 -27.15 22.32 2.93
C VAL A 57 -27.13 22.71 4.41
N PRO A 58 -26.08 23.38 4.91
CA PRO A 58 -26.08 23.99 6.23
C PRO A 58 -27.23 25.01 6.33
N ALA A 59 -27.87 25.11 7.49
CA ALA A 59 -28.92 26.09 7.76
C ALA A 59 -28.37 27.54 7.74
N GLU A 60 -28.14 28.10 6.55
CA GLU A 60 -28.14 29.54 6.33
C GLU A 60 -29.51 29.93 5.77
N ASP A 61 -30.47 30.11 6.69
CA ASP A 61 -31.57 31.07 6.58
C ASP A 61 -32.42 30.98 7.86
N SER A 62 -31.87 31.53 8.93
CA SER A 62 -32.65 31.99 10.08
C SER A 62 -31.84 33.03 10.84
N LYS A 63 -31.72 34.21 10.21
CA LYS A 63 -31.41 35.44 10.93
C LYS A 63 -32.74 36.14 11.23
N PRO A 64 -33.20 36.19 12.50
CA PRO A 64 -34.28 37.10 12.87
C PRO A 64 -33.72 38.52 12.78
N ALA A 65 -34.46 39.42 12.12
CA ALA A 65 -34.18 40.84 12.13
C ALA A 65 -34.22 41.36 13.59
N PRO A 66 -33.26 42.18 14.03
CA PRO A 66 -33.38 42.86 15.31
C PRO A 66 -34.39 43.99 15.17
N ALA A 67 -35.41 43.96 16.03
CA ALA A 67 -36.22 45.12 16.34
C ALA A 67 -35.38 46.06 17.23
N ASP A 68 -35.14 47.28 16.76
CA ASP A 68 -34.76 48.41 17.61
C ASP A 68 -35.64 49.61 17.25
N SER A 69 -36.41 50.04 18.25
CA SER A 69 -36.93 51.40 18.46
C SER A 69 -35.78 52.42 18.35
N SER A 70 -35.91 53.60 17.72
CA SER A 70 -36.67 54.78 18.16
C SER A 70 -36.26 56.00 17.26
N PRO A 71 -36.67 57.27 17.49
CA PRO A 71 -37.74 57.95 16.75
C PRO A 71 -37.26 59.26 16.10
N TRP A 72 -36.99 59.27 14.81
CA TRP A 72 -36.92 60.53 14.04
C TRP A 72 -37.52 60.33 12.66
N ALA A 73 -38.84 60.53 12.61
CA ALA A 73 -39.53 60.88 11.39
C ALA A 73 -39.60 62.41 11.33
N GLN A 74 -39.32 62.99 10.15
CA GLN A 74 -40.21 63.92 9.43
C GLN A 74 -39.70 64.12 7.98
N PRO A 75 -40.58 64.51 7.04
CA PRO A 75 -40.66 63.93 5.71
C PRO A 75 -40.28 64.92 4.58
N VAL A 76 -39.94 64.41 3.39
CA VAL A 76 -40.00 65.19 2.14
C VAL A 76 -40.60 64.35 1.00
N VAL A 77 -41.89 64.63 0.76
CA VAL A 77 -42.60 64.87 -0.51
C VAL A 77 -42.08 64.22 -1.80
N VAL A 78 -42.97 63.42 -2.41
CA VAL A 78 -42.96 62.89 -3.77
C VAL A 78 -43.22 64.00 -4.80
N GLN A 79 -42.49 64.01 -5.92
CA GLN A 79 -42.98 64.62 -7.16
C GLN A 79 -42.76 63.70 -8.36
N ASP A 80 -43.85 63.59 -9.12
CA ASP A 80 -44.06 62.85 -10.37
C ASP A 80 -43.22 63.38 -11.54
N ALA A 81 -42.92 62.49 -12.50
CA ALA A 81 -43.31 62.67 -13.91
C ALA A 81 -42.88 61.46 -14.78
N THR A 82 -43.86 60.86 -15.45
CA THR A 82 -43.69 60.03 -16.67
C THR A 82 -44.22 60.82 -17.90
N PRO A 83 -44.25 60.29 -19.14
CA PRO A 83 -43.17 60.29 -20.13
C PRO A 83 -43.61 60.84 -21.52
N ALA A 84 -42.70 61.10 -22.47
CA ALA A 84 -43.03 61.32 -23.91
C ALA A 84 -41.76 61.23 -24.79
N SER A 85 -41.55 60.15 -25.55
CA SER A 85 -41.90 59.95 -26.98
C SER A 85 -41.09 60.83 -27.96
N SER A 86 -40.03 60.32 -28.57
CA SER A 86 -39.96 59.76 -29.95
C SER A 86 -39.90 60.80 -31.07
N GLN A 87 -38.81 60.83 -31.87
CA GLN A 87 -38.82 60.79 -33.36
C GLN A 87 -37.42 60.93 -33.99
N TRP A 88 -37.29 60.30 -35.16
CA TRP A 88 -36.15 60.11 -36.07
C TRP A 88 -35.61 61.38 -36.77
N VAL A 89 -34.38 61.30 -37.32
CA VAL A 89 -34.04 61.37 -38.77
C VAL A 89 -32.53 61.09 -39.02
N ALA A 90 -32.25 60.47 -40.17
CA ALA A 90 -30.98 60.03 -40.79
C ALA A 90 -29.98 61.18 -41.12
N GLU A 91 -28.69 61.01 -41.47
CA GLU A 91 -28.14 60.27 -42.61
C GLU A 91 -26.58 60.21 -42.60
N SER A 92 -26.03 59.10 -43.11
CA SER A 92 -24.75 58.90 -43.84
C SER A 92 -23.38 59.02 -43.13
N ALA A 93 -22.70 57.88 -42.92
CA ALA A 93 -21.69 57.33 -43.86
C ALA A 93 -20.86 56.18 -43.22
N LEU A 94 -20.80 55.06 -43.94
CA LEU A 94 -20.02 53.81 -43.76
C LEU A 94 -18.52 54.00 -44.11
N PRO A 95 -17.61 52.98 -44.06
CA PRO A 95 -17.79 51.51 -43.99
C PRO A 95 -16.94 50.77 -42.92
N ALA A 96 -17.45 49.69 -42.29
CA ALA A 96 -17.48 48.24 -42.66
C ALA A 96 -16.17 47.49 -42.30
N ALA A 97 -16.14 46.25 -41.78
CA ALA A 97 -17.13 45.18 -41.69
C ALA A 97 -16.80 44.13 -40.59
N ARG A 98 -17.86 43.69 -39.88
CA ARG A 98 -18.31 42.31 -39.51
C ARG A 98 -17.25 41.25 -39.10
N THR A 99 -17.46 40.46 -38.04
CA THR A 99 -18.51 39.42 -37.94
C THR A 99 -18.88 39.01 -36.50
N ARG A 100 -20.08 38.40 -36.37
CA ARG A 100 -20.77 37.97 -35.15
C ARG A 100 -20.30 36.58 -34.68
N HIS A 101 -20.29 36.36 -33.36
CA HIS A 101 -20.24 35.04 -32.74
C HIS A 101 -21.65 34.48 -32.50
N ALA A 102 -21.95 33.32 -33.06
CA ALA A 102 -22.89 32.35 -32.49
C ALA A 102 -22.59 30.93 -32.99
N ALA A 103 -22.40 30.03 -32.02
CA ALA A 103 -22.64 28.58 -32.01
C ALA A 103 -22.01 27.68 -33.10
N ARG A 104 -21.05 26.82 -32.70
CA ARG A 104 -21.20 25.34 -32.80
C ARG A 104 -20.03 24.54 -32.20
N LYS A 105 -20.42 23.52 -31.43
CA LYS A 105 -19.90 22.15 -31.33
C LYS A 105 -18.38 21.90 -31.30
N ARG A 106 -18.00 21.29 -30.17
CA ARG A 106 -16.94 20.29 -29.99
C ARG A 106 -16.75 19.39 -31.22
N GLN A 107 -15.53 19.36 -31.76
CA GLN A 107 -14.92 18.16 -32.33
C GLN A 107 -13.39 18.28 -32.40
N THR A 108 -12.74 17.33 -31.72
CA THR A 108 -11.42 16.71 -31.94
C THR A 108 -10.56 17.16 -33.14
N SER A 109 -9.27 17.46 -32.87
CA SER A 109 -8.12 16.89 -33.60
C SER A 109 -6.78 17.26 -32.94
N LEU A 110 -5.77 16.46 -33.28
CA LEU A 110 -4.38 16.46 -32.83
C LEU A 110 -3.63 17.80 -33.06
N GLY A 111 -2.58 18.03 -32.26
CA GLY A 111 -1.66 19.19 -32.31
C GLY A 111 -0.78 19.29 -33.57
N PRO A 112 0.14 20.29 -33.64
CA PRO A 112 1.55 20.03 -33.23
C PRO A 112 2.35 21.24 -32.66
N MET A 113 3.48 20.94 -31.99
CA MET A 113 4.86 21.54 -32.01
C MET A 113 5.04 23.06 -32.31
N ILE A 114 5.96 23.88 -31.77
CA ILE A 114 7.21 23.83 -30.96
C ILE A 114 7.59 25.29 -30.60
N ALA A 115 8.27 25.52 -29.45
CA ALA A 115 9.50 26.35 -29.22
C ALA A 115 9.61 26.71 -27.73
N VAL A 116 10.49 26.13 -26.88
CA VAL A 116 11.98 26.19 -26.78
C VAL A 116 12.44 27.64 -26.53
N ALA A 117 13.23 28.05 -25.52
CA ALA A 117 14.39 27.50 -24.81
C ALA A 117 14.42 28.11 -23.37
N ILE A 118 15.04 27.51 -22.35
CA ILE A 118 16.48 27.60 -22.00
C ILE A 118 16.76 26.46 -20.99
N GLY A 119 17.83 25.69 -21.19
CA GLY A 119 18.32 24.75 -20.17
C GLY A 119 18.85 23.38 -20.65
N GLY A 120 19.19 23.22 -21.94
CA GLY A 120 19.60 21.92 -22.52
C GLY A 120 20.95 21.94 -23.24
N GLY A 121 21.91 22.76 -22.79
CA GLY A 121 23.18 23.00 -23.50
C GLY A 121 24.44 22.36 -22.91
N LEU A 122 24.37 21.63 -21.79
CA LEU A 122 25.59 21.15 -21.10
C LEU A 122 25.63 19.64 -20.77
N LEU A 123 24.74 18.81 -21.34
CA LEU A 123 24.73 17.36 -21.09
C LEU A 123 24.74 16.48 -22.36
N LEU A 124 25.12 17.04 -23.51
CA LEU A 124 25.21 16.29 -24.79
C LEU A 124 26.54 16.47 -25.53
N VAL A 125 27.63 16.73 -24.81
CA VAL A 125 29.01 16.64 -25.33
C VAL A 125 29.84 15.55 -24.63
N GLY A 126 29.35 14.95 -23.54
CA GLY A 126 30.08 13.92 -22.77
C GLY A 126 29.85 12.46 -23.19
N VAL A 127 28.86 12.16 -24.05
CA VAL A 127 28.40 10.77 -24.29
C VAL A 127 28.76 10.22 -25.68
N LEU A 128 29.39 11.01 -26.56
CA LEU A 128 29.84 10.54 -27.89
C LEU A 128 31.36 10.40 -28.04
N ALA A 129 32.13 10.43 -26.94
CA ALA A 129 33.60 10.32 -26.96
C ALA A 129 34.17 9.00 -26.38
N TRP A 130 33.34 8.01 -26.01
CA TRP A 130 33.84 6.78 -25.36
C TRP A 130 33.79 5.50 -26.23
N ASN A 131 33.26 5.55 -27.45
CA ASN A 131 33.14 4.36 -28.31
C ASN A 131 33.74 4.54 -29.71
N ALA A 132 35.06 4.71 -29.77
CA ALA A 132 35.81 4.56 -31.02
C ALA A 132 37.10 3.72 -30.79
N PRO A 133 37.30 2.62 -31.53
CA PRO A 133 38.48 1.76 -31.42
C PRO A 133 39.71 2.42 -32.06
N ARG A 134 40.86 2.32 -31.38
CA ARG A 134 42.17 2.74 -31.91
C ARG A 134 42.73 1.67 -32.84
N GLN A 135 42.88 1.99 -34.13
CA GLN A 135 43.83 1.32 -35.01
C GLN A 135 44.63 2.36 -35.80
N ALA A 136 45.92 2.09 -35.89
CA ALA A 136 46.96 2.96 -36.42
C ALA A 136 47.00 2.95 -37.96
N ASP A 137 47.22 4.12 -38.55
CA ASP A 137 47.43 4.31 -39.97
C ASP A 137 48.81 3.84 -40.43
N LYS A 138 48.85 3.07 -41.53
CA LYS A 138 49.87 3.20 -42.59
C LYS A 138 49.24 2.97 -43.98
N ALA A 139 49.19 4.08 -44.72
CA ALA A 139 49.31 4.37 -46.16
C ALA A 139 49.34 3.24 -47.25
N PRO A 140 49.03 3.59 -48.52
CA PRO A 140 48.25 2.75 -49.44
C PRO A 140 49.05 2.11 -50.59
N GLY A 141 48.44 1.11 -51.24
CA GLY A 141 48.90 0.53 -52.50
C GLY A 141 47.73 0.01 -53.35
N ARG A 142 47.74 0.41 -54.63
CA ARG A 142 46.88 0.03 -55.78
C ARG A 142 46.63 -1.51 -55.84
N VAL A 143 45.59 -2.06 -56.46
CA VAL A 143 45.27 -2.12 -57.90
C VAL A 143 43.84 -2.70 -58.08
N ALA A 144 43.22 -2.37 -59.22
CA ALA A 144 41.93 -2.76 -59.77
C ALA A 144 41.57 -4.26 -59.82
N VAL A 145 40.27 -4.51 -60.15
CA VAL A 145 39.65 -5.54 -61.05
C VAL A 145 38.29 -5.93 -60.42
N ALA A 146 37.15 -5.39 -60.88
CA ALA A 146 36.29 -5.79 -62.03
C ALA A 146 35.04 -6.61 -61.60
N GLU A 147 33.86 -6.19 -62.11
CA GLU A 147 32.74 -7.02 -62.62
C GLU A 147 32.01 -7.99 -61.66
N LYS A 148 30.67 -8.15 -61.57
CA LYS A 148 29.44 -7.88 -62.37
C LYS A 148 28.26 -7.75 -61.37
N GLN A 149 27.34 -6.79 -61.51
CA GLN A 149 26.05 -6.89 -62.21
C GLN A 149 25.22 -8.16 -61.99
N GLY A 150 23.98 -7.98 -61.51
CA GLY A 150 22.96 -9.02 -61.37
C GLY A 150 21.68 -8.54 -60.67
N GLU A 151 20.83 -7.83 -61.43
CA GLU A 151 19.44 -7.38 -61.16
C GLU A 151 18.53 -8.45 -60.51
N GLN A 152 17.82 -8.13 -59.41
CA GLN A 152 16.38 -7.80 -59.31
C GLN A 152 15.38 -8.57 -60.19
N THR A 153 14.32 -9.13 -59.57
CA THR A 153 12.88 -8.74 -59.70
C THR A 153 11.96 -9.87 -59.17
N ILE A 154 11.33 -9.69 -58.00
CA ILE A 154 9.89 -9.49 -57.71
C ILE A 154 8.89 -10.32 -58.54
N VAL A 155 8.10 -11.19 -57.87
CA VAL A 155 6.66 -11.40 -58.16
C VAL A 155 5.90 -11.67 -56.84
N ARG A 156 4.72 -11.05 -56.69
CA ARG A 156 3.76 -11.13 -55.57
C ARG A 156 2.40 -11.70 -56.12
N PRO A 157 1.33 -11.87 -55.31
CA PRO A 157 0.72 -13.14 -54.92
C PRO A 157 -0.66 -13.45 -55.57
N GLY A 158 -1.24 -14.64 -55.31
CA GLY A 158 -2.62 -14.96 -55.71
C GLY A 158 -3.26 -16.20 -55.07
N ASN A 159 -4.22 -15.94 -54.18
CA ASN A 159 -5.55 -16.56 -53.95
C ASN A 159 -5.83 -18.05 -53.60
N LEU A 160 -6.82 -18.16 -52.69
CA LEU A 160 -7.60 -19.27 -52.14
C LEU A 160 -8.29 -20.19 -53.18
N PRO A 161 -8.82 -21.35 -52.73
CA PRO A 161 -10.28 -21.44 -52.58
C PRO A 161 -10.77 -22.12 -51.28
N ALA A 162 -12.10 -22.22 -51.19
CA ALA A 162 -12.97 -22.26 -50.01
C ALA A 162 -13.37 -23.65 -49.45
N ARG A 163 -14.04 -23.58 -48.27
CA ARG A 163 -15.15 -24.42 -47.75
C ARG A 163 -14.83 -25.83 -47.21
N THR A 164 -15.01 -26.03 -45.90
CA THR A 164 -16.21 -26.64 -45.27
C THR A 164 -16.01 -26.85 -43.75
N ALA A 165 -17.00 -26.44 -42.95
CA ALA A 165 -17.37 -27.04 -41.66
C ALA A 165 -18.68 -27.82 -41.93
N PRO A 166 -19.06 -28.86 -41.15
CA PRO A 166 -19.74 -28.59 -39.86
C PRO A 166 -19.70 -29.71 -38.78
N ASN A 167 -20.29 -29.39 -37.62
CA ASN A 167 -21.02 -30.25 -36.66
C ASN A 167 -20.32 -30.90 -35.45
N ALA A 168 -20.76 -30.45 -34.27
CA ALA A 168 -21.17 -31.27 -33.12
C ALA A 168 -22.64 -30.87 -32.78
N PRO A 169 -23.40 -31.55 -31.89
CA PRO A 169 -23.53 -32.97 -31.51
C PRO A 169 -24.97 -33.47 -31.82
N PRO A 170 -25.43 -34.64 -31.29
CA PRO A 170 -26.51 -34.55 -30.28
C PRO A 170 -26.51 -35.64 -29.18
N SER A 171 -27.02 -35.29 -28.00
CA SER A 171 -27.68 -36.21 -27.04
C SER A 171 -29.13 -36.45 -27.47
N PRO A 172 -29.76 -37.60 -27.15
CA PRO A 172 -31.11 -37.61 -26.53
C PRO A 172 -31.40 -38.89 -25.68
N PRO A 173 -32.63 -39.16 -25.14
CA PRO A 173 -33.51 -38.30 -24.32
C PRO A 173 -34.19 -39.03 -23.11
N GLU A 174 -34.81 -38.22 -22.24
CA GLU A 174 -36.15 -38.33 -21.59
C GLU A 174 -36.57 -39.44 -20.57
N ASP A 175 -36.83 -38.93 -19.34
CA ASP A 175 -37.88 -39.18 -18.32
C ASP A 175 -39.26 -39.67 -18.87
N PRO A 176 -40.24 -40.29 -18.13
CA PRO A 176 -40.90 -39.66 -16.95
C PRO A 176 -41.64 -40.56 -15.91
N ARG A 177 -42.17 -39.89 -14.86
CA ARG A 177 -43.28 -40.27 -13.93
C ARG A 177 -42.89 -41.20 -12.75
N ALA A 178 -43.34 -41.01 -11.50
CA ALA A 178 -44.40 -40.18 -10.91
C ALA A 178 -44.18 -40.02 -9.38
N GLU A 179 -44.38 -38.81 -8.84
CA GLU A 179 -44.86 -38.56 -7.45
C GLU A 179 -46.36 -38.96 -7.33
N PRO A 180 -47.00 -39.14 -6.13
CA PRO A 180 -46.78 -38.32 -4.93
C PRO A 180 -46.97 -38.95 -3.52
N ALA A 181 -46.42 -38.20 -2.55
CA ALA A 181 -46.93 -37.84 -1.22
C ALA A 181 -47.49 -38.88 -0.23
N THR A 182 -46.90 -38.93 0.97
CA THR A 182 -47.60 -38.80 2.27
C THR A 182 -46.56 -38.49 3.37
N LEU A 183 -46.46 -37.22 3.79
CA LEU A 183 -46.91 -36.71 5.09
C LEU A 183 -46.28 -37.39 6.31
N SER A 184 -45.26 -36.74 6.88
CA SER A 184 -45.01 -36.70 8.33
C SER A 184 -44.16 -35.45 8.66
N GLN A 185 -44.83 -34.41 9.15
CA GLN A 185 -44.27 -33.38 10.02
C GLN A 185 -44.81 -33.63 11.44
N PRO A 186 -44.52 -32.80 12.45
CA PRO A 186 -43.23 -32.33 12.99
C PRO A 186 -43.15 -32.62 14.51
N ILE A 187 -41.98 -32.55 15.15
CA ILE A 187 -41.90 -32.55 16.63
C ILE A 187 -41.01 -31.41 17.13
N ALA A 188 -41.67 -30.45 17.78
CA ALA A 188 -41.29 -29.62 18.93
C ALA A 188 -42.63 -29.05 19.49
N PRO A 189 -42.82 -28.65 20.77
CA PRO A 189 -41.86 -28.17 21.80
C PRO A 189 -42.08 -28.87 23.19
N ASP A 190 -41.33 -28.63 24.28
CA ASP A 190 -41.57 -27.57 25.29
C ASP A 190 -40.54 -27.59 26.47
N PRO A 191 -40.30 -26.45 27.16
CA PRO A 191 -39.68 -26.28 28.51
C PRO A 191 -40.77 -25.95 29.58
N PRO A 192 -40.50 -25.31 30.75
CA PRO A 192 -39.56 -25.53 31.87
C PRO A 192 -40.31 -25.74 33.24
N GLU A 193 -39.62 -26.16 34.32
CA GLU A 193 -40.14 -25.97 35.70
C GLU A 193 -39.07 -25.55 36.72
N ARG A 194 -39.57 -24.83 37.74
CA ARG A 194 -38.93 -23.92 38.69
C ARG A 194 -39.46 -24.25 40.08
N SER A 195 -38.64 -24.32 41.12
CA SER A 195 -39.02 -23.90 42.48
C SER A 195 -37.80 -23.73 43.40
N ALA A 196 -37.92 -22.73 44.26
CA ALA A 196 -36.98 -22.26 45.26
C ALA A 196 -37.33 -22.86 46.64
N ASP A 197 -36.43 -22.77 47.63
CA ASP A 197 -36.72 -22.07 48.90
C ASP A 197 -35.52 -22.05 49.90
N ALA A 198 -35.29 -20.83 50.43
CA ALA A 198 -34.95 -20.41 51.79
C ALA A 198 -33.56 -20.66 52.49
N GLU A 199 -32.93 -19.52 52.81
CA GLU A 199 -31.92 -19.09 53.82
C GLU A 199 -32.25 -19.40 55.32
N PRO A 200 -31.52 -18.91 56.37
CA PRO A 200 -30.07 -18.63 56.59
C PRO A 200 -29.57 -19.05 58.01
N ALA A 201 -28.25 -18.95 58.30
CA ALA A 201 -27.72 -18.63 59.65
C ALA A 201 -26.20 -18.35 59.69
N ALA A 202 -25.82 -17.17 60.18
CA ALA A 202 -24.58 -16.90 60.93
C ALA A 202 -24.91 -16.92 62.45
N PRO A 203 -24.05 -16.54 63.42
CA PRO A 203 -22.60 -16.28 63.44
C PRO A 203 -21.88 -17.05 64.59
N PHE A 204 -20.54 -17.09 64.66
CA PHE A 204 -19.87 -17.26 65.95
C PHE A 204 -18.51 -16.56 66.04
N THR A 205 -18.39 -15.84 67.14
CA THR A 205 -17.32 -14.95 67.60
C THR A 205 -16.28 -15.71 68.44
N ARG A 206 -15.08 -15.12 68.57
CA ARG A 206 -13.87 -15.59 69.29
C ARG A 206 -14.06 -15.75 70.83
N PRO A 207 -13.10 -16.41 71.51
CA PRO A 207 -12.34 -15.73 72.58
C PRO A 207 -10.82 -16.01 72.50
N ILE A 208 -9.91 -15.02 72.56
CA ILE A 208 -9.29 -14.35 73.72
C ILE A 208 -8.52 -15.31 74.66
N PHE A 209 -7.18 -15.22 74.63
CA PHE A 209 -6.36 -15.13 75.85
C PHE A 209 -5.12 -14.26 75.60
N GLU A 210 -4.80 -13.46 76.62
CA GLU A 210 -3.92 -12.30 76.61
C GLU A 210 -2.45 -12.61 76.96
N LYS A 211 -1.62 -11.58 76.75
CA LYS A 211 -0.15 -11.42 76.84
C LYS A 211 0.47 -11.63 78.25
N PRO A 212 1.82 -11.63 78.33
CA PRO A 212 2.55 -10.47 78.89
C PRO A 212 3.66 -9.93 77.94
N THR A 213 3.69 -8.64 77.53
CA THR A 213 4.43 -7.46 78.08
C THR A 213 5.97 -7.64 78.09
N GLU A 214 6.86 -6.77 77.60
CA GLU A 214 6.91 -5.34 77.20
C GLU A 214 8.15 -5.17 76.25
N ALA A 215 8.07 -4.45 75.12
CA ALA A 215 8.55 -3.06 74.88
C ALA A 215 10.10 -2.91 75.00
N VAL A 216 10.90 -2.41 74.06
CA VAL A 216 10.77 -1.33 73.05
C VAL A 216 11.88 -1.50 71.99
N GLU A 217 11.57 -1.45 70.69
CA GLU A 217 12.27 -0.58 69.71
C GLU A 217 11.64 -0.68 68.30
N LYS A 218 11.65 0.46 67.60
CA LYS A 218 10.88 0.78 66.39
C LYS A 218 11.36 -0.04 65.19
N SER A 219 10.51 -0.94 64.66
CA SER A 219 10.72 -1.57 63.36
C SER A 219 9.94 -0.84 62.27
N ALA A 220 10.70 -0.21 61.39
CA ALA A 220 10.26 0.21 60.07
C ALA A 220 9.82 -1.02 59.26
N VAL A 221 8.65 -0.90 58.64
CA VAL A 221 8.09 -1.92 57.75
C VAL A 221 9.07 -2.13 56.59
N PRO A 222 9.38 -3.38 56.18
CA PRO A 222 10.44 -3.64 55.23
C PRO A 222 10.03 -3.17 53.83
N SER A 223 10.92 -2.39 53.21
CA SER A 223 10.92 -2.09 51.79
C SER A 223 10.95 -3.41 51.01
N PHE A 224 9.84 -3.75 50.36
CA PHE A 224 9.85 -4.74 49.29
C PHE A 224 10.48 -4.08 48.07
N ASP A 225 11.74 -4.44 47.84
CA ASP A 225 12.57 -4.04 46.72
C ASP A 225 11.93 -4.56 45.42
N PHE A 226 11.38 -3.65 44.61
CA PHE A 226 10.97 -3.93 43.23
C PHE A 226 12.15 -3.65 42.28
N SER A 227 13.35 -4.13 42.62
CA SER A 227 14.46 -4.29 41.68
C SER A 227 14.34 -5.67 41.02
N GLY A 228 13.40 -5.75 40.07
CA GLY A 228 13.10 -6.98 39.33
C GLY A 228 12.72 -6.72 37.88
N ASP A 229 13.03 -5.56 37.30
CA ASP A 229 13.01 -5.37 35.86
C ASP A 229 14.33 -5.85 35.29
N LYS A 230 14.35 -7.08 34.78
CA LYS A 230 15.36 -7.52 33.83
C LYS A 230 15.35 -6.49 32.68
N PRO A 231 16.47 -5.81 32.36
CA PRO A 231 16.51 -4.89 31.23
C PRO A 231 16.05 -5.64 29.97
N PRO A 232 15.32 -4.98 29.06
CA PRO A 232 14.91 -5.61 27.81
C PRO A 232 16.15 -6.23 27.16
N ASP A 233 16.05 -7.49 26.74
CA ASP A 233 17.16 -8.21 26.11
C ASP A 233 17.78 -7.28 25.07
N LYS A 234 19.09 -7.03 25.21
CA LYS A 234 19.88 -6.28 24.23
C LYS A 234 19.54 -6.83 22.83
N PRO A 235 19.46 -5.99 21.79
CA PRO A 235 19.35 -6.48 20.41
C PRO A 235 20.35 -7.61 20.23
N ALA A 236 19.88 -8.76 19.78
CA ALA A 236 20.73 -9.92 19.56
C ALA A 236 21.97 -9.45 18.79
N GLU A 237 23.13 -9.60 19.41
CA GLU A 237 24.41 -9.24 18.82
C GLU A 237 24.48 -9.98 17.47
N PRO A 238 24.73 -9.28 16.34
CA PRO A 238 24.71 -9.92 15.04
C PRO A 238 25.61 -11.15 15.07
N PRO A 239 25.16 -12.30 14.54
CA PRO A 239 25.93 -13.54 14.62
C PRO A 239 27.33 -13.27 14.11
N LYS A 240 28.35 -13.58 14.94
CA LYS A 240 29.76 -13.39 14.60
C LYS A 240 30.00 -13.88 13.17
N PRO A 241 30.61 -13.08 12.28
CA PRO A 241 30.72 -13.43 10.87
C PRO A 241 31.46 -14.76 10.76
N LYS A 242 30.74 -15.79 10.29
CA LYS A 242 31.36 -17.06 9.90
C LYS A 242 32.43 -16.72 8.86
N LYS A 243 33.68 -17.07 9.12
CA LYS A 243 34.78 -16.86 8.18
C LYS A 243 34.46 -17.61 6.88
N ARG A 244 34.06 -16.87 5.85
CA ARG A 244 33.68 -17.42 4.53
C ARG A 244 34.93 -17.68 3.69
N LEU A 245 34.84 -18.64 2.76
CA LEU A 245 35.92 -18.94 1.81
C LEU A 245 36.03 -17.80 0.78
N PRO A 246 37.22 -17.32 0.42
CA PRO A 246 37.31 -16.31 -0.63
C PRO A 246 36.78 -16.88 -1.96
N ALA A 247 36.07 -16.07 -2.73
CA ALA A 247 35.74 -16.43 -4.10
C ALA A 247 37.05 -16.50 -4.93
N PRO A 248 37.18 -17.48 -5.85
CA PRO A 248 38.32 -17.56 -6.75
C PRO A 248 38.45 -16.29 -7.61
N ASP A 249 39.67 -15.90 -7.95
CA ASP A 249 39.89 -14.78 -8.86
C ASP A 249 39.31 -15.06 -10.26
N GLU A 250 39.11 -14.00 -11.05
CA GLU A 250 38.46 -14.11 -12.35
C GLU A 250 39.23 -15.02 -13.34
N ALA A 251 40.56 -15.05 -13.26
CA ALA A 251 41.38 -15.91 -14.12
C ALA A 251 41.24 -17.39 -13.75
N ALA A 252 41.20 -17.72 -12.46
CA ALA A 252 40.92 -19.05 -11.96
C ALA A 252 39.50 -19.48 -12.37
N GLN A 253 38.51 -18.60 -12.22
CA GLN A 253 37.14 -18.85 -12.67
C GLN A 253 37.06 -19.19 -14.15
N GLN A 254 37.72 -18.43 -15.02
CA GLN A 254 37.72 -18.68 -16.46
C GLN A 254 38.42 -19.99 -16.84
N ARG A 255 39.56 -20.31 -16.21
CA ARG A 255 40.29 -21.57 -16.44
C ARG A 255 39.45 -22.79 -16.05
N ILE A 256 38.84 -22.75 -14.87
CA ILE A 256 37.98 -23.83 -14.37
C ILE A 256 36.70 -23.92 -15.21
N ALA A 257 36.11 -22.78 -15.60
CA ALA A 257 34.96 -22.75 -16.49
C ALA A 257 35.24 -23.41 -17.85
N ALA A 258 36.44 -23.22 -18.41
CA ALA A 258 36.86 -23.89 -19.64
C ALA A 258 36.99 -25.41 -19.46
N GLN A 259 37.54 -25.87 -18.33
CA GLN A 259 37.63 -27.30 -18.01
C GLN A 259 36.23 -27.92 -17.86
N ILE A 260 35.33 -27.28 -17.11
CA ILE A 260 33.94 -27.72 -16.98
C ILE A 260 33.25 -27.73 -18.35
N GLY A 261 33.52 -26.73 -19.19
CA GLY A 261 33.03 -26.66 -20.57
C GLY A 261 33.47 -27.85 -21.42
N GLY A 262 34.71 -28.34 -21.26
CA GLY A 262 35.21 -29.53 -21.93
C GLY A 262 34.55 -30.83 -21.46
N ILE A 263 34.26 -30.95 -20.16
CA ILE A 263 33.69 -32.16 -19.55
C ILE A 263 32.19 -32.26 -19.81
N TYR A 264 31.45 -31.20 -19.53
CA TYR A 264 29.99 -31.20 -19.53
C TYR A 264 29.37 -30.66 -20.82
N ASN A 265 30.13 -29.88 -21.60
CA ASN A 265 29.70 -29.28 -22.87
C ASN A 265 28.32 -28.58 -22.79
N PRO A 266 28.19 -27.51 -21.99
CA PRO A 266 26.92 -26.83 -21.75
C PRO A 266 26.27 -26.28 -23.02
N ALA A 267 27.06 -25.99 -24.07
CA ALA A 267 26.57 -25.55 -25.37
C ALA A 267 25.66 -26.60 -26.08
N ARG A 268 25.73 -27.88 -25.69
CA ARG A 268 24.85 -28.92 -26.20
C ARG A 268 23.44 -28.87 -25.60
N ALA A 269 23.27 -28.29 -24.41
CA ALA A 269 21.98 -28.15 -23.76
C ALA A 269 21.18 -27.01 -24.40
N LYS A 270 20.35 -27.34 -25.39
CA LYS A 270 19.58 -26.37 -26.19
C LYS A 270 18.19 -26.14 -25.61
N THR A 271 17.61 -27.17 -25.01
CA THR A 271 16.26 -27.11 -24.43
C THR A 271 16.28 -26.74 -22.94
N ALA A 272 15.18 -26.22 -22.43
CA ALA A 272 15.03 -25.93 -20.99
C ALA A 272 15.25 -27.19 -20.13
N ALA A 273 14.73 -28.34 -20.56
CA ALA A 273 14.89 -29.61 -19.86
C ALA A 273 16.35 -30.09 -19.82
N GLU A 274 17.09 -29.97 -20.93
CA GLU A 274 18.52 -30.30 -20.96
C GLU A 274 19.34 -29.37 -20.07
N LYS A 275 19.04 -28.07 -20.07
CA LYS A 275 19.70 -27.09 -19.20
C LYS A 275 19.40 -27.34 -17.73
N SER A 276 18.14 -27.65 -17.38
CA SER A 276 17.72 -28.04 -16.03
C SER A 276 18.47 -29.28 -15.55
N LYS A 277 18.51 -30.33 -16.37
CA LYS A 277 19.25 -31.55 -16.08
C LYS A 277 20.74 -31.30 -15.87
N LEU A 278 21.35 -30.50 -16.75
CA LEU A 278 22.78 -30.17 -16.63
C LEU A 278 23.06 -29.31 -15.39
N ALA A 279 22.23 -28.31 -15.11
CA ALA A 279 22.33 -27.50 -13.91
C ALA A 279 22.32 -28.38 -12.64
N TYR A 280 21.39 -29.32 -12.56
CA TYR A 280 21.34 -30.28 -11.46
C TYR A 280 22.63 -31.12 -11.36
N GLN A 281 23.15 -31.61 -12.49
CA GLN A 281 24.41 -32.37 -12.51
C GLN A 281 25.60 -31.54 -12.01
N LEU A 282 25.70 -30.26 -12.38
CA LEU A 282 26.76 -29.37 -11.89
C LEU A 282 26.65 -29.12 -10.40
N LEU A 283 25.43 -28.91 -9.87
CA LEU A 283 25.21 -28.77 -8.42
C LEU A 283 25.57 -30.04 -7.65
N GLN A 284 25.27 -31.23 -8.19
CA GLN A 284 25.69 -32.49 -7.56
C GLN A 284 27.21 -32.69 -7.63
N ALA A 285 27.86 -32.31 -8.73
CA ALA A 285 29.31 -32.33 -8.85
C ALA A 285 29.96 -31.37 -7.82
N ALA A 286 29.38 -30.20 -7.59
CA ALA A 286 29.85 -29.25 -6.58
C ALA A 286 29.83 -29.85 -5.17
N LYS A 287 28.82 -30.66 -4.81
CA LYS A 287 28.78 -31.33 -3.50
C LYS A 287 29.93 -32.30 -3.28
N GLY A 288 30.44 -32.92 -4.34
CA GLY A 288 31.54 -33.90 -4.28
C GLY A 288 32.92 -33.33 -4.54
N ALA A 289 33.04 -32.09 -5.00
CA ALA A 289 34.32 -31.49 -5.39
C ALA A 289 35.14 -31.10 -4.15
N LYS A 290 36.40 -31.56 -4.10
CA LYS A 290 37.33 -31.25 -3.00
C LYS A 290 37.96 -29.87 -3.15
N ASN A 291 38.13 -29.41 -4.39
CA ASN A 291 38.69 -28.11 -4.70
C ASN A 291 37.61 -27.03 -4.53
N GLN A 292 37.87 -26.03 -3.69
CA GLN A 292 36.92 -24.94 -3.42
C GLN A 292 36.64 -24.06 -4.65
N ASP A 293 37.63 -23.84 -5.51
CA ASP A 293 37.47 -22.98 -6.68
C ASP A 293 36.57 -23.69 -7.73
N GLU A 294 36.73 -25.00 -7.87
CA GLU A 294 35.86 -25.85 -8.70
C GLU A 294 34.42 -25.82 -8.18
N ARG A 295 34.22 -25.97 -6.86
CA ARG A 295 32.89 -25.87 -6.24
C ARG A 295 32.21 -24.56 -6.57
N TYR A 296 32.91 -23.44 -6.39
CA TYR A 296 32.37 -22.11 -6.68
C TYR A 296 31.91 -21.98 -8.14
N VAL A 297 32.76 -22.37 -9.10
CA VAL A 297 32.45 -22.23 -10.53
C VAL A 297 31.34 -23.19 -10.97
N LEU A 298 31.29 -24.41 -10.43
CA LEU A 298 30.20 -25.36 -10.69
C LEU A 298 28.84 -24.81 -10.21
N LEU A 299 28.80 -24.22 -9.01
CA LEU A 299 27.59 -23.60 -8.47
C LEU A 299 27.15 -22.40 -9.30
N ARG A 300 28.09 -21.52 -9.68
CA ARG A 300 27.81 -20.35 -10.53
C ARG A 300 27.24 -20.76 -11.90
N GLN A 301 27.89 -21.69 -12.60
CA GLN A 301 27.40 -22.16 -13.91
C GLN A 301 26.08 -22.91 -13.79
N GLY A 302 25.92 -23.73 -12.74
CA GLY A 302 24.67 -24.43 -12.46
C GLY A 302 23.51 -23.45 -12.24
N ARG A 303 23.72 -22.38 -11.48
CA ARG A 303 22.75 -21.29 -11.30
C ARG A 303 22.37 -20.63 -12.63
N GLU A 304 23.35 -20.28 -13.45
CA GLU A 304 23.12 -19.62 -14.74
C GLU A 304 22.30 -20.52 -15.68
N LEU A 305 22.61 -21.81 -15.75
CA LEU A 305 21.85 -22.79 -16.53
C LEU A 305 20.44 -23.00 -15.97
N ALA A 306 20.28 -23.09 -14.65
CA ALA A 306 18.98 -23.20 -14.00
C ALA A 306 18.09 -21.98 -14.31
N GLY A 307 18.66 -20.77 -14.23
CA GLY A 307 17.96 -19.54 -14.61
C GLY A 307 17.55 -19.52 -16.08
N GLN A 308 18.41 -19.97 -17.00
CA GLN A 308 18.07 -20.13 -18.42
C GLN A 308 17.02 -21.21 -18.69
N ALA A 309 16.94 -22.23 -17.84
CA ALA A 309 15.94 -23.29 -17.91
C ALA A 309 14.57 -22.86 -17.35
N GLY A 310 14.49 -21.73 -16.63
CA GLY A 310 13.29 -21.34 -15.90
C GLY A 310 13.11 -22.10 -14.57
N GLU A 311 14.18 -22.70 -14.04
CA GLU A 311 14.19 -23.47 -12.80
C GLU A 311 14.64 -22.62 -11.62
N LEU A 312 13.75 -21.74 -11.15
CA LEU A 312 14.09 -20.76 -10.11
C LEU A 312 14.55 -21.42 -8.81
N ALA A 313 13.86 -22.47 -8.36
CA ALA A 313 14.19 -23.17 -7.12
C ALA A 313 15.63 -23.74 -7.16
N LEU A 314 16.03 -24.31 -8.30
CA LEU A 314 17.38 -24.84 -8.49
C LEU A 314 18.43 -23.72 -8.55
N ALA A 315 18.10 -22.58 -9.16
CA ALA A 315 18.97 -21.41 -9.19
C ALA A 315 19.19 -20.82 -7.78
N LEU A 316 18.13 -20.69 -6.98
CA LEU A 316 18.24 -20.22 -5.59
C LEU A 316 19.00 -21.23 -4.72
N GLN A 317 18.79 -22.53 -4.91
CA GLN A 317 19.57 -23.58 -4.22
C GLN A 317 21.07 -23.46 -4.50
N ALA A 318 21.46 -23.16 -5.74
CA ALA A 318 22.86 -22.95 -6.09
C ALA A 318 23.49 -21.79 -5.30
N ILE A 319 22.72 -20.73 -5.04
CA ILE A 319 23.16 -19.57 -4.24
C ILE A 319 23.30 -19.95 -2.77
N GLU A 320 22.35 -20.71 -2.21
CA GLU A 320 22.44 -21.21 -0.83
C GLU A 320 23.68 -22.08 -0.63
N MET A 321 23.97 -22.96 -1.59
CA MET A 321 25.19 -23.78 -1.57
C MET A 321 26.45 -22.92 -1.67
N ALA A 322 26.39 -21.80 -2.40
CA ALA A 322 27.51 -20.87 -2.55
C ALA A 322 27.69 -19.94 -1.35
N ALA A 323 26.79 -19.94 -0.36
CA ALA A 323 26.88 -19.10 0.83
C ALA A 323 28.09 -19.44 1.74
N GLU A 324 28.79 -20.54 1.48
CA GLU A 324 30.10 -20.84 2.09
C GLU A 324 31.22 -19.90 1.63
N PHE A 325 31.04 -19.25 0.47
CA PHE A 325 31.99 -18.31 -0.11
C PHE A 325 31.68 -16.85 0.30
N ASP A 326 32.67 -15.98 0.18
CA ASP A 326 32.59 -14.54 0.41
C ASP A 326 31.84 -13.86 -0.73
N ILE A 327 30.55 -14.17 -0.81
CA ILE A 327 29.56 -13.58 -1.68
C ILE A 327 28.47 -12.95 -0.82
N ASP A 328 27.68 -12.07 -1.42
CA ASP A 328 26.44 -11.59 -0.84
C ASP A 328 25.26 -12.43 -1.36
N PRO A 329 24.73 -13.40 -0.58
CA PRO A 329 23.70 -14.30 -1.06
C PRO A 329 22.39 -13.55 -1.34
N LEU A 330 22.09 -12.49 -0.59
CA LEU A 330 20.86 -11.74 -0.73
C LEU A 330 20.88 -10.93 -2.02
N GLU A 331 21.99 -10.26 -2.32
CA GLU A 331 22.19 -9.56 -3.59
C GLU A 331 22.08 -10.52 -4.79
N GLU A 332 22.72 -11.68 -4.71
CA GLU A 332 22.69 -12.69 -5.78
C GLU A 332 21.29 -13.29 -5.98
N LYS A 333 20.53 -13.50 -4.90
CA LYS A 333 19.11 -13.93 -4.98
C LYS A 333 18.25 -12.86 -5.63
N THR A 334 18.38 -11.60 -5.21
CA THR A 334 17.64 -10.47 -5.79
C THR A 334 17.93 -10.36 -7.29
N ALA A 335 19.21 -10.38 -7.69
CA ALA A 335 19.60 -10.32 -9.10
C ALA A 335 19.02 -11.48 -9.92
N THR A 336 19.06 -12.70 -9.36
CA THR A 336 18.50 -13.90 -10.01
C THR A 336 16.98 -13.79 -10.20
N LEU A 337 16.25 -13.33 -9.18
CA LEU A 337 14.80 -13.14 -9.24
C LEU A 337 14.40 -12.02 -10.21
N LEU A 338 15.14 -10.90 -10.24
CA LEU A 338 14.92 -9.82 -11.21
C LEU A 338 15.07 -10.32 -12.64
N ALA A 339 16.16 -11.03 -12.95
CA ALA A 339 16.39 -11.61 -14.27
C ALA A 339 15.32 -12.67 -14.64
N PHE A 340 14.83 -13.43 -13.66
CA PHE A 340 13.76 -14.39 -13.85
C PHE A 340 12.42 -13.70 -14.17
N ALA A 341 12.10 -12.61 -13.46
CA ALA A 341 10.86 -11.85 -13.65
C ALA A 341 10.70 -11.27 -15.07
N GLU A 342 11.81 -10.89 -15.70
CA GLU A 342 11.81 -10.45 -17.10
C GLU A 342 11.35 -11.53 -18.06
N LYS A 343 11.76 -12.78 -17.80
CA LYS A 343 11.61 -13.92 -18.72
C LYS A 343 10.48 -14.88 -18.34
N ALA A 344 9.80 -14.69 -17.22
CA ALA A 344 8.67 -15.53 -16.82
C ALA A 344 7.50 -15.39 -17.83
N GLN A 345 7.13 -16.50 -18.47
CA GLN A 345 6.12 -16.57 -19.53
C GLN A 345 5.07 -17.67 -19.30
N SER A 346 5.09 -18.39 -18.17
CA SER A 346 4.08 -19.39 -17.83
C SER A 346 3.47 -19.16 -16.44
N ALA A 347 2.30 -19.75 -16.18
CA ALA A 347 1.66 -19.63 -14.87
C ALA A 347 2.52 -20.24 -13.75
N ASP A 348 3.17 -21.38 -14.02
CA ASP A 348 4.05 -22.04 -13.05
C ASP A 348 5.32 -21.24 -12.77
N GLN A 349 5.89 -20.59 -13.79
CA GLN A 349 7.03 -19.68 -13.60
C GLN A 349 6.61 -18.45 -12.77
N ILE A 350 5.43 -17.87 -13.02
CA ILE A 350 4.94 -16.74 -12.22
C ILE A 350 4.67 -17.18 -10.78
N ARG A 351 4.14 -18.38 -10.54
CA ARG A 351 3.96 -18.94 -9.20
C ARG A 351 5.29 -19.13 -8.48
N ALA A 352 6.28 -19.71 -9.18
CA ALA A 352 7.63 -19.88 -8.64
C ALA A 352 8.28 -18.52 -8.31
N LEU A 353 8.16 -17.53 -9.21
CA LEU A 353 8.67 -16.18 -8.99
C LEU A 353 8.02 -15.53 -7.77
N TYR A 354 6.68 -15.55 -7.69
CA TYR A 354 5.94 -14.95 -6.59
C TYR A 354 6.36 -15.59 -5.26
N GLY A 355 6.29 -16.92 -5.14
CA GLY A 355 6.67 -17.64 -3.92
C GLY A 355 8.14 -17.46 -3.55
N GLY A 356 9.06 -17.60 -4.50
CA GLY A 356 10.49 -17.45 -4.27
C GLY A 356 10.93 -16.02 -3.93
N SER A 357 10.12 -15.02 -4.27
CA SER A 357 10.43 -13.61 -3.95
C SER A 357 10.04 -13.19 -2.54
N GLN A 358 9.10 -13.89 -1.88
CA GLN A 358 8.55 -13.45 -0.58
C GLN A 358 9.64 -13.34 0.48
N GLN A 359 10.37 -14.44 0.71
CA GLN A 359 11.46 -14.49 1.68
C GLN A 359 12.57 -13.47 1.35
N VAL A 360 12.88 -13.28 0.07
CA VAL A 360 13.95 -12.36 -0.36
C VAL A 360 13.56 -10.90 -0.14
N ILE A 361 12.29 -10.54 -0.37
CA ILE A 361 11.77 -9.20 -0.06
C ILE A 361 11.82 -8.97 1.46
N GLY A 362 11.31 -9.90 2.26
CA GLY A 362 11.35 -9.81 3.74
C GLY A 362 12.78 -9.61 4.28
N GLN A 363 13.72 -10.43 3.83
CA GLN A 363 15.15 -10.31 4.21
C GLN A 363 15.75 -8.98 3.77
N ALA A 364 15.48 -8.52 2.54
CA ALA A 364 15.97 -7.23 2.05
C ALA A 364 15.45 -6.06 2.90
N LEU A 365 14.21 -6.12 3.40
CA LEU A 365 13.67 -5.11 4.29
C LEU A 365 14.32 -5.15 5.67
N ALA A 366 14.54 -6.34 6.24
CA ALA A 366 15.18 -6.51 7.54
C ALA A 366 16.65 -6.05 7.54
N GLU A 367 17.37 -6.28 6.45
CA GLU A 367 18.76 -5.80 6.27
C GLU A 367 18.85 -4.34 5.80
N ALA A 368 17.74 -3.59 5.78
CA ALA A 368 17.67 -2.20 5.30
C ALA A 368 18.14 -1.98 3.85
N ARG A 369 18.01 -3.01 2.99
CA ARG A 369 18.31 -2.96 1.55
C ARG A 369 17.08 -2.51 0.77
N TYR A 370 16.55 -1.34 1.11
CA TYR A 370 15.25 -0.84 0.62
C TYR A 370 15.13 -0.79 -0.90
N LYS A 371 16.17 -0.32 -1.59
CA LYS A 371 16.20 -0.31 -3.05
C LYS A 371 16.02 -1.71 -3.65
N ALA A 372 16.72 -2.72 -3.11
CA ALA A 372 16.63 -4.10 -3.57
C ALA A 372 15.22 -4.68 -3.36
N ALA A 373 14.62 -4.43 -2.18
CA ALA A 373 13.26 -4.84 -1.87
C ALA A 373 12.24 -4.18 -2.83
N SER A 374 12.32 -2.87 -3.03
CA SER A 374 11.42 -2.10 -3.90
C SER A 374 11.53 -2.50 -5.37
N ASP A 375 12.76 -2.65 -5.88
CA ASP A 375 13.00 -3.08 -7.27
C ASP A 375 12.42 -4.49 -7.51
N LEU A 376 12.65 -5.41 -6.57
CA LEU A 376 12.15 -6.79 -6.65
C LEU A 376 10.62 -6.85 -6.58
N ALA A 377 9.99 -6.19 -5.61
CA ALA A 377 8.54 -6.12 -5.49
C ALA A 377 7.90 -5.50 -6.76
N GLY A 378 8.53 -4.45 -7.31
CA GLY A 378 8.14 -3.86 -8.58
C GLY A 378 8.22 -4.83 -9.76
N ALA A 379 9.31 -5.60 -9.86
CA ALA A 379 9.49 -6.59 -10.92
C ALA A 379 8.49 -7.74 -10.84
N VAL A 380 8.25 -8.27 -9.64
CA VAL A 380 7.25 -9.31 -9.38
C VAL A 380 5.86 -8.81 -9.76
N CYS A 381 5.47 -7.61 -9.31
CA CYS A 381 4.19 -7.01 -9.69
C CYS A 381 4.06 -6.90 -11.22
N ARG A 382 5.06 -6.36 -11.93
CA ARG A 382 5.02 -6.26 -13.39
C ARG A 382 4.86 -7.62 -14.07
N ALA A 383 5.52 -8.66 -13.58
CA ALA A 383 5.37 -10.02 -14.09
C ALA A 383 3.96 -10.57 -13.83
N CYS A 384 3.43 -10.39 -12.61
CA CYS A 384 2.08 -10.83 -12.24
C CYS A 384 0.98 -10.12 -13.04
N GLN A 385 1.16 -8.85 -13.43
CA GLN A 385 0.19 -8.12 -14.25
C GLN A 385 0.05 -8.66 -15.69
N ARG A 386 0.94 -9.53 -16.16
CA ARG A 386 0.85 -10.17 -17.48
C ARG A 386 -0.27 -11.22 -17.53
N ALA A 387 -0.47 -11.82 -18.70
CA ALA A 387 -1.54 -12.79 -18.95
C ALA A 387 -1.54 -13.97 -17.95
N HIS A 388 -0.37 -14.52 -17.64
CA HIS A 388 -0.21 -15.72 -16.81
C HIS A 388 -0.24 -15.47 -15.29
N GLY A 389 -0.23 -14.22 -14.84
CA GLY A 389 -0.13 -13.89 -13.41
C GLY A 389 -1.45 -13.58 -12.70
N LYS A 390 -2.60 -13.90 -13.32
CA LYS A 390 -3.95 -13.57 -12.80
C LYS A 390 -4.13 -13.94 -11.32
N GLU A 391 -3.59 -15.08 -10.89
CA GLU A 391 -3.63 -15.59 -9.52
C GLU A 391 -3.06 -14.59 -8.50
N PHE A 392 -1.98 -13.89 -8.85
CA PHE A 392 -1.23 -13.03 -7.94
C PHE A 392 -1.38 -11.53 -8.22
N ARG A 393 -2.14 -11.10 -9.24
CA ARG A 393 -2.20 -9.68 -9.67
C ARG A 393 -2.49 -8.70 -8.55
N LYS A 394 -3.52 -8.99 -7.73
CA LYS A 394 -3.90 -8.11 -6.63
C LYS A 394 -2.87 -8.19 -5.51
N LYS A 395 -2.52 -9.40 -5.06
CA LYS A 395 -1.53 -9.61 -3.99
C LYS A 395 -0.20 -8.91 -4.30
N ALA A 396 0.34 -9.08 -5.51
CA ALA A 396 1.60 -8.46 -5.91
C ALA A 396 1.51 -6.93 -6.08
N LEU A 397 0.33 -6.39 -6.42
CA LEU A 397 0.10 -4.94 -6.46
C LEU A 397 0.11 -4.35 -5.04
N ASP A 398 -0.67 -4.96 -4.15
CA ASP A 398 -0.77 -4.57 -2.73
C ASP A 398 0.62 -4.66 -2.06
N GLN A 399 1.38 -5.73 -2.32
CA GLN A 399 2.76 -5.88 -1.86
C GLN A 399 3.71 -4.80 -2.38
N ARG A 400 3.65 -4.48 -3.68
CA ARG A 400 4.51 -3.45 -4.27
C ARG A 400 4.22 -2.08 -3.63
N GLU A 401 2.95 -1.73 -3.47
CA GLU A 401 2.55 -0.46 -2.84
C GLU A 401 3.05 -0.40 -1.41
N TRP A 402 2.85 -1.48 -0.66
CA TRP A 402 3.35 -1.62 0.69
C TRP A 402 4.88 -1.44 0.79
N VAL A 403 5.65 -2.23 0.03
CA VAL A 403 7.12 -2.17 0.05
C VAL A 403 7.61 -0.77 -0.33
N THR A 404 6.99 -0.14 -1.32
CA THR A 404 7.40 1.19 -1.80
C THR A 404 7.23 2.24 -0.70
N GLU A 405 6.07 2.27 -0.04
CA GLU A 405 5.79 3.24 1.02
C GLU A 405 6.63 2.96 2.27
N PHE A 406 6.83 1.69 2.64
CA PHE A 406 7.70 1.31 3.75
C PHE A 406 9.15 1.75 3.49
N CYS A 407 9.69 1.42 2.32
CA CYS A 407 11.06 1.79 1.93
C CYS A 407 11.24 3.31 1.94
N GLN A 408 10.30 4.06 1.35
CA GLN A 408 10.35 5.51 1.34
C GLN A 408 10.36 6.10 2.76
N ARG A 409 9.53 5.57 3.66
CA ARG A 409 9.45 6.03 5.06
C ARG A 409 10.75 5.77 5.82
N GLN A 410 11.37 4.61 5.61
CA GLN A 410 12.64 4.26 6.24
C GLN A 410 13.81 5.09 5.67
N GLU A 411 13.85 5.33 4.37
CA GLU A 411 14.86 6.19 3.74
C GLU A 411 14.78 7.63 4.28
N GLN A 412 13.56 8.19 4.38
CA GLN A 412 13.34 9.52 4.99
C GLN A 412 13.81 9.56 6.45
N ARG A 413 13.56 8.49 7.21
CA ARG A 413 14.03 8.38 8.59
C ARG A 413 15.56 8.36 8.66
N GLN A 414 16.22 7.51 7.85
CA GLN A 414 17.67 7.42 7.82
C GLN A 414 18.32 8.75 7.39
N GLU A 415 17.74 9.44 6.41
CA GLU A 415 18.20 10.76 5.98
C GLU A 415 18.08 11.78 7.12
N ALA A 416 16.94 11.83 7.81
CA ALA A 416 16.72 12.75 8.92
C ALA A 416 17.71 12.48 10.07
N GLU A 417 17.90 11.21 10.43
CA GLU A 417 18.85 10.80 11.46
C GLU A 417 20.30 11.15 11.08
N ALA A 418 20.69 10.96 9.81
CA ALA A 418 22.02 11.33 9.32
C ALA A 418 22.26 12.84 9.37
N ARG A 419 21.25 13.63 9.02
CA ARG A 419 21.29 15.10 9.12
C ARG A 419 21.40 15.54 10.58
N LEU A 420 20.61 14.99 11.49
CA LEU A 420 20.66 15.32 12.92
C LEU A 420 21.96 14.90 13.62
N LYS A 421 22.66 13.87 13.10
CA LYS A 421 24.03 13.56 13.55
C LYS A 421 25.03 14.65 13.20
N THR A 422 24.80 15.36 12.09
CA THR A 422 25.68 16.42 11.59
C THR A 422 25.31 17.78 12.18
N ASP A 423 24.01 18.11 12.18
CA ASP A 423 23.43 19.29 12.79
C ASP A 423 22.24 18.89 13.70
N PRO A 424 22.46 18.78 15.02
CA PRO A 424 21.41 18.44 15.97
C PRO A 424 20.25 19.45 16.05
N ASN A 425 20.37 20.63 15.43
CA ASN A 425 19.33 21.67 15.41
C ASN A 425 18.66 21.83 14.03
N ASP A 426 18.91 20.92 13.08
CA ASP A 426 18.28 20.95 11.76
C ASP A 426 16.75 20.78 11.90
N ALA A 427 16.05 21.91 11.82
CA ALA A 427 14.60 21.97 11.98
C ALA A 427 13.83 21.19 10.90
N GLY A 428 14.41 21.07 9.69
CA GLY A 428 13.81 20.27 8.61
C GLY A 428 13.93 18.77 8.89
N ALA A 429 15.08 18.33 9.38
CA ALA A 429 15.29 16.94 9.78
C ALA A 429 14.42 16.55 10.98
N HIS A 430 14.26 17.44 11.96
CA HIS A 430 13.31 17.25 13.05
C HIS A 430 11.87 17.11 12.57
N LEU A 431 11.40 17.97 11.65
CA LEU A 431 10.06 17.85 11.07
C LEU A 431 9.88 16.50 10.34
N MET A 432 10.85 16.09 9.53
CA MET A 432 10.80 14.83 8.78
C MET A 432 10.71 13.63 9.72
N LEU A 433 11.59 13.56 10.74
CA LEU A 433 11.60 12.47 11.69
C LEU A 433 10.32 12.42 12.56
N GLY A 434 9.80 13.59 12.94
CA GLY A 434 8.50 13.70 13.61
C GLY A 434 7.35 13.14 12.77
N CYS A 435 7.34 13.42 11.46
CA CYS A 435 6.34 12.87 10.54
C CYS A 435 6.44 11.35 10.43
N CYS A 436 7.65 10.77 10.36
CA CYS A 436 7.84 9.32 10.36
C CYS A 436 7.25 8.67 11.62
N TYR A 437 7.61 9.16 12.82
CA TYR A 437 7.08 8.65 14.08
C TYR A 437 5.56 8.82 14.21
N CYS A 438 5.03 9.95 13.75
CA CYS A 438 3.59 10.22 13.77
C CYS A 438 2.80 9.21 12.92
N LEU A 439 3.30 8.85 11.74
CA LEU A 439 2.67 7.85 10.87
C LEU A 439 2.72 6.43 11.46
N GLU A 440 3.73 6.15 12.28
CA GLU A 440 3.85 4.94 13.11
C GLU A 440 3.03 5.00 14.40
N ASP A 441 2.28 6.09 14.62
CA ASP A 441 1.51 6.38 15.84
C ASP A 441 2.36 6.46 17.12
N ASP A 442 3.67 6.66 16.97
CA ASP A 442 4.60 6.89 18.06
C ASP A 442 4.66 8.38 18.42
N TRP A 443 3.55 8.87 18.97
CA TRP A 443 3.42 10.27 19.41
C TRP A 443 4.45 10.65 20.48
N LYS A 444 4.91 9.68 21.26
CA LYS A 444 5.93 9.91 22.30
C LYS A 444 7.24 10.39 21.68
N ASN A 445 7.66 9.80 20.57
CA ASN A 445 8.84 10.24 19.83
C ASN A 445 8.51 11.35 18.82
N ALA A 446 7.30 11.41 18.26
CA ALA A 446 6.95 12.45 17.30
C ALA A 446 6.91 13.86 17.91
N LEU A 447 6.32 14.04 19.10
CA LEU A 447 6.11 15.37 19.69
C LEU A 447 7.41 16.14 19.98
N PRO A 448 8.46 15.54 20.59
CA PRO A 448 9.74 16.23 20.78
C PRO A 448 10.39 16.67 19.45
N HIS A 449 10.21 15.90 18.38
CA HIS A 449 10.70 16.25 17.06
C HIS A 449 9.88 17.37 16.43
N PHE A 450 8.55 17.33 16.53
CA PHE A 450 7.69 18.43 16.07
C PHE A 450 7.95 19.74 16.81
N ALA A 451 8.22 19.70 18.13
CA ALA A 451 8.61 20.86 18.93
C ALA A 451 9.95 21.50 18.49
N LYS A 452 10.75 20.81 17.68
CA LYS A 452 12.00 21.34 17.10
C LYS A 452 11.91 21.51 15.58
N GLY A 453 10.74 21.23 15.00
CA GLY A 453 10.52 21.22 13.56
C GLY A 453 10.44 22.61 12.95
N SER A 454 10.56 22.68 11.63
CA SER A 454 10.47 23.92 10.85
C SER A 454 9.05 24.46 10.67
N ASP A 455 8.01 23.65 10.93
CA ASP A 455 6.60 24.08 10.85
C ASP A 455 6.20 24.79 12.14
N GLY A 456 6.02 26.11 12.06
CA GLY A 456 5.81 26.98 13.22
C GLY A 456 4.50 26.73 13.98
N GLU A 457 3.41 26.36 13.30
CA GLU A 457 2.13 26.07 13.94
C GLU A 457 2.17 24.70 14.62
N LEU A 458 2.69 23.69 13.92
CA LEU A 458 2.87 22.35 14.47
C LEU A 458 3.81 22.35 15.66
N ARG A 459 4.90 23.12 15.59
CA ARG A 459 5.86 23.28 16.67
C ARG A 459 5.20 23.80 17.95
N GLN A 460 4.48 24.92 17.86
CA GLN A 460 3.79 25.51 19.01
C GLN A 460 2.75 24.56 19.60
N LEU A 461 2.03 23.83 18.74
CA LEU A 461 1.03 22.86 19.18
C LEU A 461 1.68 21.66 19.90
N ALA A 462 2.78 21.14 19.36
CA ALA A 462 3.54 20.06 19.97
C ALA A 462 4.16 20.47 21.32
N GLU A 463 4.74 21.67 21.40
CA GLU A 463 5.26 22.24 22.66
C GLU A 463 4.18 22.34 23.73
N ARG A 464 2.99 22.82 23.35
CA ARG A 464 1.84 22.89 24.28
C ARG A 464 1.42 21.51 24.76
N GLU A 465 1.45 20.51 23.89
CA GLU A 465 1.08 19.15 24.27
C GLU A 465 2.12 18.45 25.15
N LEU A 466 3.42 18.78 25.00
CA LEU A 466 4.49 18.29 25.86
C LEU A 466 4.27 18.66 27.34
N ALA A 467 3.45 19.68 27.61
CA ALA A 467 2.88 19.99 28.92
C ALA A 467 1.37 19.61 28.97
N PRO A 468 1.04 18.32 29.03
CA PRO A 468 -0.32 17.83 28.77
C PRO A 468 -1.35 18.38 29.77
N PRO A 469 -2.44 19.04 29.32
CA PRO A 469 -3.43 19.63 30.20
C PRO A 469 -4.22 18.57 30.98
N THR A 470 -4.55 18.90 32.23
CA THR A 470 -5.39 18.06 33.10
C THR A 470 -6.86 18.48 33.09
N GLU A 471 -7.15 19.76 32.87
CA GLU A 471 -8.53 20.29 32.85
C GLU A 471 -9.27 19.88 31.56
N PRO A 472 -10.51 19.37 31.63
CA PRO A 472 -11.24 18.91 30.45
C PRO A 472 -11.42 19.97 29.36
N SER A 473 -11.72 21.21 29.74
CA SER A 473 -11.88 22.30 28.77
C SER A 473 -10.55 22.60 28.02
N ALA A 474 -9.41 22.56 28.73
CA ALA A 474 -8.09 22.71 28.12
C ALA A 474 -7.72 21.51 27.22
N GLN A 475 -8.15 20.29 27.58
CA GLN A 475 -8.00 19.10 26.73
C GLN A 475 -8.83 19.22 25.45
N ILE A 476 -10.05 19.77 25.52
CA ILE A 476 -10.89 20.06 24.34
C ILE A 476 -10.24 21.12 23.45
N ALA A 477 -9.70 22.21 24.03
CA ALA A 477 -9.00 23.23 23.25
C ALA A 477 -7.74 22.68 22.57
N LEU A 478 -7.04 21.73 23.21
CA LEU A 478 -5.92 21.01 22.60
C LEU A 478 -6.39 20.12 21.43
N ALA A 479 -7.47 19.37 21.63
CA ALA A 479 -8.09 18.54 20.61
C ALA A 479 -8.55 19.35 19.39
N ASP A 480 -9.24 20.48 19.62
CA ASP A 480 -9.72 21.39 18.56
C ASP A 480 -8.57 21.92 17.71
N ALA A 481 -7.42 22.23 18.32
CA ALA A 481 -6.26 22.72 17.59
C ALA A 481 -5.62 21.62 16.72
N TRP A 482 -5.50 20.39 17.23
CA TRP A 482 -5.07 19.26 16.40
C TRP A 482 -6.04 19.00 15.26
N TRP A 483 -7.34 19.07 15.54
CA TRP A 483 -8.37 18.93 14.52
C TRP A 483 -8.23 20.01 13.45
N ALA A 484 -8.12 21.28 13.83
CA ALA A 484 -7.96 22.39 12.90
C ALA A 484 -6.69 22.24 12.05
N LEU A 485 -5.56 21.92 12.66
CA LEU A 485 -4.30 21.73 11.97
C LEU A 485 -4.36 20.54 10.99
N ALA A 486 -5.09 19.48 11.33
CA ALA A 486 -5.30 18.32 10.46
C ALA A 486 -6.08 18.66 9.18
N GLN A 487 -6.96 19.66 9.21
CA GLN A 487 -7.78 20.03 8.05
C GLN A 487 -6.95 20.62 6.91
N ALA A 488 -5.77 21.15 7.19
CA ALA A 488 -4.82 21.62 6.19
C ALA A 488 -3.94 20.50 5.58
N ARG A 489 -4.08 19.25 6.06
CA ARG A 489 -3.27 18.10 5.63
C ARG A 489 -4.07 17.15 4.75
N GLN A 490 -3.38 16.17 4.15
CA GLN A 490 -3.99 15.13 3.31
C GLN A 490 -3.47 13.74 3.70
N GLY A 491 -4.17 12.70 3.24
CA GLY A 491 -3.78 11.31 3.41
C GLY A 491 -3.60 10.89 4.88
N GLU A 492 -2.64 9.99 5.12
CA GLU A 492 -2.39 9.44 6.46
C GLU A 492 -2.00 10.47 7.51
N GLN A 493 -1.34 11.57 7.12
CA GLN A 493 -0.98 12.63 8.06
C GLN A 493 -2.22 13.31 8.64
N ARG A 494 -3.17 13.68 7.77
CA ARG A 494 -4.46 14.22 8.20
C ARG A 494 -5.15 13.27 9.15
N ASP A 495 -5.26 12.00 8.75
CA ASP A 495 -5.96 11.00 9.54
C ASP A 495 -5.27 10.78 10.91
N SER A 496 -3.94 10.72 10.95
CA SER A 496 -3.18 10.60 12.21
C SER A 496 -3.43 11.77 13.15
N TRP A 497 -3.46 12.99 12.64
CA TRP A 497 -3.65 14.20 13.44
C TRP A 497 -5.10 14.34 13.94
N LEU A 498 -6.07 13.93 13.11
CA LEU A 498 -7.46 13.79 13.53
C LEU A 498 -7.61 12.74 14.64
N LEU A 499 -6.91 11.61 14.55
CA LEU A 499 -6.90 10.61 15.62
C LEU A 499 -6.22 11.14 16.89
N ARG A 500 -5.21 12.00 16.77
CA ARG A 500 -4.61 12.69 17.93
C ARG A 500 -5.58 13.65 18.59
N ALA A 501 -6.38 14.38 17.82
CA ALA A 501 -7.49 15.15 18.36
C ALA A 501 -8.49 14.25 19.09
N GLY A 502 -8.84 13.10 18.49
CA GLY A 502 -9.68 12.07 19.10
C GLY A 502 -9.16 11.59 20.46
N TYR A 503 -7.86 11.33 20.57
CA TYR A 503 -7.22 10.95 21.85
C TYR A 503 -7.50 11.97 22.97
N TRP A 504 -7.44 13.26 22.65
CA TRP A 504 -7.72 14.33 23.63
C TRP A 504 -9.21 14.51 23.92
N TYR A 505 -10.08 14.39 22.91
CA TYR A 505 -11.53 14.38 23.14
C TYR A 505 -11.97 13.22 24.03
N ASP A 506 -11.42 12.01 23.82
CA ASP A 506 -11.73 10.84 24.65
C ASP A 506 -11.34 11.09 26.12
N ARG A 507 -10.17 11.69 26.37
CA ARG A 507 -9.70 12.06 27.72
C ARG A 507 -10.57 13.12 28.39
N ALA A 508 -10.97 14.16 27.65
CA ALA A 508 -11.83 15.20 28.19
C ALA A 508 -13.22 14.65 28.50
N ARG A 509 -13.81 13.90 27.57
CA ARG A 509 -15.12 13.25 27.74
C ARG A 509 -15.17 12.38 28.98
N ALA A 510 -14.11 11.63 29.28
CA ALA A 510 -14.04 10.75 30.46
C ALA A 510 -14.16 11.51 31.80
N LYS A 511 -13.87 12.81 31.83
CA LYS A 511 -13.90 13.65 33.03
C LYS A 511 -15.17 14.52 33.14
N LEU A 512 -15.96 14.60 32.08
CA LEU A 512 -17.19 15.40 32.03
C LEU A 512 -18.39 14.49 32.24
N SER A 513 -19.27 14.80 33.21
CA SER A 513 -20.49 14.00 33.47
C SER A 513 -21.65 14.35 32.54
N SER A 514 -21.73 15.62 32.07
CA SER A 514 -22.75 16.12 31.16
C SER A 514 -22.30 17.46 30.53
N GLY A 515 -23.14 18.09 29.69
CA GLY A 515 -22.91 19.44 29.16
C GLY A 515 -22.45 19.50 27.69
N LEU A 516 -22.43 20.72 27.14
CA LEU A 516 -22.14 20.96 25.71
C LEU A 516 -20.73 20.53 25.30
N GLU A 517 -19.75 20.70 26.18
CA GLU A 517 -18.36 20.26 25.96
C GLU A 517 -18.27 18.73 25.80
N ARG A 518 -19.00 17.97 26.63
CA ARG A 518 -19.08 16.51 26.53
C ARG A 518 -19.75 16.10 25.21
N LEU A 519 -20.88 16.71 24.89
CA LEU A 519 -21.61 16.44 23.64
C LEU A 519 -20.75 16.74 22.39
N LYS A 520 -19.96 17.82 22.42
CA LYS A 520 -19.02 18.15 21.35
C LYS A 520 -17.96 17.07 21.20
N ALA A 521 -17.34 16.63 22.30
CA ALA A 521 -16.34 15.56 22.27
C ALA A 521 -16.93 14.25 21.72
N GLU A 522 -18.14 13.88 22.14
CA GLU A 522 -18.86 12.70 21.63
C GLU A 522 -19.09 12.78 20.11
N LYS A 523 -19.64 13.90 19.61
CA LYS A 523 -19.84 14.10 18.17
C LYS A 523 -18.55 14.02 17.36
N ARG A 524 -17.46 14.62 17.85
CA ARG A 524 -16.15 14.54 17.19
C ARG A 524 -15.60 13.12 17.15
N LEU A 525 -15.79 12.35 18.22
CA LEU A 525 -15.36 10.95 18.27
C LEU A 525 -16.17 10.06 17.32
N GLU A 526 -17.45 10.35 17.14
CA GLU A 526 -18.31 9.69 16.13
C GLU A 526 -17.81 9.98 14.71
N GLU A 527 -17.46 11.24 14.40
CA GLU A 527 -16.87 11.63 13.11
C GLU A 527 -15.55 10.89 12.81
N LEU A 528 -14.82 10.44 13.84
CA LEU A 528 -13.55 9.73 13.71
C LEU A 528 -13.67 8.22 13.55
N VAL A 529 -14.87 7.63 13.61
CA VAL A 529 -15.04 6.16 13.51
C VAL A 529 -14.47 5.64 12.19
N GLU A 530 -14.84 6.26 11.07
CA GLU A 530 -14.35 5.88 9.74
C GLU A 530 -12.85 6.13 9.58
N VAL A 531 -12.32 7.19 10.19
CA VAL A 531 -10.87 7.48 10.20
C VAL A 531 -10.11 6.41 10.97
N ARG A 532 -10.63 5.98 12.13
CA ARG A 532 -10.06 4.88 12.93
C ARG A 532 -10.05 3.57 12.15
N GLN A 533 -11.16 3.23 11.48
CA GLN A 533 -11.25 2.01 10.70
C GLN A 533 -10.28 2.01 9.52
N ARG A 534 -10.18 3.13 8.80
CA ARG A 534 -9.22 3.29 7.69
C ARG A 534 -7.79 3.17 8.18
N ARG A 535 -7.38 3.93 9.21
CA ARG A 535 -6.04 3.83 9.78
C ARG A 535 -5.74 2.47 10.40
N ALA A 536 -6.73 1.74 10.92
CA ALA A 536 -6.55 0.38 11.39
C ALA A 536 -6.40 -0.63 10.25
N ALA A 537 -6.99 -0.38 9.07
CA ALA A 537 -6.72 -1.15 7.86
C ALA A 537 -5.33 -0.83 7.31
N ASP A 538 -4.97 0.45 7.22
CA ASP A 538 -3.64 0.90 6.80
C ASP A 538 -2.57 0.40 7.76
N ARG A 539 -2.81 0.38 9.08
CA ARG A 539 -1.86 -0.16 10.06
C ARG A 539 -1.81 -1.68 10.05
N ARG A 540 -2.88 -2.37 9.65
CA ARG A 540 -2.78 -3.82 9.35
C ARG A 540 -1.89 -4.06 8.15
N GLN A 541 -1.82 -3.12 7.21
CA GLN A 541 -0.79 -3.11 6.20
C GLN A 541 0.55 -2.69 6.82
N PHE A 542 0.66 -1.62 7.60
CA PHE A 542 1.92 -1.14 8.20
C PHE A 542 1.88 -1.15 9.73
N PRO A 543 2.16 -2.29 10.40
CA PRO A 543 2.01 -2.37 11.84
C PRO A 543 2.96 -1.40 12.56
N SER A 544 2.43 -0.64 13.53
CA SER A 544 3.24 0.18 14.43
C SER A 544 4.10 -0.75 15.29
N GLY A 545 5.41 -0.58 15.24
CA GLY A 545 6.39 -1.63 15.54
C GLY A 545 6.30 -2.33 16.90
N LYS A 546 6.59 -3.63 16.83
CA LYS A 546 7.47 -4.43 17.71
C LYS A 546 7.72 -5.76 16.96
N GLY A 547 8.70 -5.75 16.05
CA GLY A 547 9.06 -6.89 15.19
C GLY A 547 10.11 -6.45 14.17
N SER A 548 10.91 -7.37 13.64
CA SER A 548 11.79 -7.09 12.50
C SER A 548 10.94 -6.76 11.26
N ALA A 549 11.51 -6.08 10.27
CA ALA A 549 10.77 -5.80 9.02
C ALA A 549 10.38 -7.09 8.27
N GLU A 550 11.12 -8.19 8.51
CA GLU A 550 10.78 -9.53 8.04
C GLU A 550 9.56 -10.09 8.78
N ASP A 551 9.47 -9.94 10.10
CA ASP A 551 8.27 -10.35 10.87
C ASP A 551 7.03 -9.62 10.40
N LEU A 552 7.13 -8.30 10.18
CA LEU A 552 6.03 -7.50 9.65
C LEU A 552 5.61 -8.00 8.27
N TRP A 553 6.57 -8.23 7.38
CA TRP A 553 6.30 -8.75 6.04
C TRP A 553 5.57 -10.10 6.09
N ASN A 554 6.03 -11.02 6.95
CA ASN A 554 5.43 -12.34 7.12
C ASN A 554 4.02 -12.24 7.70
N ASP A 555 3.81 -11.41 8.74
CA ASP A 555 2.48 -11.21 9.35
C ASP A 555 1.43 -10.67 8.36
N ILE A 556 1.86 -9.86 7.39
CA ILE A 556 0.96 -9.25 6.41
C ILE A 556 0.71 -10.17 5.22
N PHE A 557 1.74 -10.90 4.76
CA PHE A 557 1.74 -11.52 3.44
C PHE A 557 2.07 -13.02 3.39
N GLU A 558 2.60 -13.63 4.45
CA GLU A 558 2.73 -15.08 4.56
C GLU A 558 1.42 -15.67 5.14
N GLU A 559 0.75 -16.51 4.34
CA GLU A 559 -0.41 -17.34 4.74
C GLU A 559 0.02 -18.77 5.03
#